data_AF-A0A0Q6RN37-F1
#
_entry.id   AF-A0A0Q6RN37-F1
#
_cell.length_a   1.000
_cell.length_b   1.000
_cell.length_c   1.000
_cell.angle_alpha   90.00
_cell.angle_beta   90.00
_cell.angle_gamma   90.00
#
_symmetry.space_group_name_H-M   'P 1'
#
loop_
_entity.id
_entity.type
_entity.pdbx_description
1 polymer ?
#
loop_
_entity_poly.entity_id
_entity_poly.type
_entity_poly.pdbx_seq_one_letter_code
_entity_poly.pdbx_strand_id
1 'polypeptide(L)'
;MNTANLQLEGLIMAVAAISDTLTAKGVVTHQEMSAALGQAERSVDQDDGHKLSGPNRAATLFPIRVLLLANEAAQRGEKFTFSDYAEMVGRLT
;
A
#
# COMPACT_ATOMS: atom_id res chain seq x y z
N MET A 1 11.71 16.65 0.14
CA MET A 1 11.55 15.28 -0.39
C MET A 1 12.84 14.91 -1.12
N ASN A 2 13.41 13.72 -0.90
CA ASN A 2 14.62 13.29 -1.62
C ASN A 2 14.25 12.36 -2.78
N THR A 3 15.20 12.11 -3.69
CA THR A 3 14.95 11.30 -4.90
C THR A 3 14.52 9.87 -4.58
N ALA A 4 15.01 9.29 -3.48
CA ALA A 4 14.59 7.96 -3.02
C ALA A 4 13.10 7.91 -2.66
N ASN A 5 12.58 8.95 -1.99
CA ASN A 5 11.15 9.04 -1.67
C ASN A 5 10.29 9.16 -2.94
N LEU A 6 10.73 9.93 -3.93
CA LEU A 6 10.05 10.06 -5.23
C LEU A 6 10.04 8.75 -6.04
N GLN A 7 11.16 8.01 -6.00
CA GLN A 7 11.26 6.68 -6.64
C GLN A 7 10.31 5.68 -5.98
N LEU A 8 10.21 5.71 -4.65
CA LEU A 8 9.29 4.85 -3.91
C LEU A 8 7.83 5.23 -4.18
N GLU A 9 7.50 6.52 -4.23
CA GLU A 9 6.17 7.01 -4.65
C GLU A 9 5.80 6.47 -6.04
N GLY A 10 6.68 6.63 -7.03
CA GLY A 10 6.45 6.13 -8.38
C GLY A 10 6.27 4.61 -8.42
N LEU A 11 7.06 3.87 -7.64
CA LEU A 11 6.96 2.41 -7.54
C LEU A 11 5.62 1.98 -6.91
N ILE A 12 5.20 2.62 -5.82
CA ILE A 12 3.91 2.33 -5.17
C ILE A 12 2.76 2.56 -6.13
N MET A 13 2.76 3.68 -6.86
CA MET A 13 1.71 4.00 -7.83
C MET A 13 1.71 3.05 -9.03
N ALA A 14 2.88 2.62 -9.49
CA ALA A 14 2.99 1.60 -10.54
C ALA A 14 2.39 0.25 -10.09
N VAL A 15 2.69 -0.17 -8.86
CA VAL A 15 2.11 -1.40 -8.28
C VAL A 15 0.59 -1.26 -8.12
N ALA A 16 0.09 -0.12 -7.66
CA ALA A 16 -1.35 0.14 -7.57
C ALA A 16 -2.05 0.00 -8.93
N ALA A 17 -1.47 0.56 -10.01
CA ALA A 17 -2.00 0.45 -11.36
C ALA A 17 -1.97 -1.00 -11.90
N ILE A 18 -0.93 -1.77 -11.57
CA ILE A 18 -0.86 -3.20 -11.92
C ILE A 18 -1.96 -3.97 -11.18
N SER A 19 -2.14 -3.73 -9.87
CA SER A 19 -3.18 -4.36 -9.06
C SER A 19 -4.60 -4.05 -9.57
N ASP A 20 -4.88 -2.79 -9.93
CA ASP A 20 -6.14 -2.37 -10.58
C ASP A 20 -6.33 -3.11 -11.91
N THR A 21 -5.28 -3.23 -12.73
CA THR A 21 -5.34 -3.96 -14.00
C THR A 21 -5.65 -5.45 -13.82
N LEU A 22 -5.05 -6.09 -12.82
CA LEU A 22 -5.27 -7.51 -12.52
C LEU A 22 -6.69 -7.77 -12.00
N THR A 23 -7.19 -6.89 -11.14
CA THR A 23 -8.55 -6.97 -10.59
C THR A 23 -9.61 -6.71 -11.66
N ALA A 24 -9.43 -5.67 -12.48
CA ALA A 24 -10.32 -5.36 -13.60
C ALA A 24 -10.40 -6.48 -14.65
N LYS A 25 -9.32 -7.25 -14.83
CA LYS A 25 -9.28 -8.43 -15.70
C LYS A 25 -9.83 -9.71 -15.05
N GLY A 26 -10.22 -9.66 -13.78
CA GLY A 26 -10.70 -10.83 -13.04
C GLY A 26 -9.61 -11.87 -12.76
N VAL A 27 -8.33 -11.50 -12.83
CA VAL A 27 -7.21 -12.40 -12.50
C VAL A 27 -7.16 -12.65 -11.00
N VAL A 28 -7.49 -11.63 -10.21
CA VAL A 28 -7.65 -11.67 -8.76
C VAL A 28 -8.85 -10.83 -8.37
N THR A 29 -9.50 -11.15 -7.27
CA THR A 29 -10.56 -10.33 -6.69
C THR A 29 -9.98 -9.24 -5.78
N HIS A 30 -10.73 -8.16 -5.55
CA HIS A 30 -10.35 -7.16 -4.54
C HIS A 30 -10.16 -7.78 -3.15
N GLN A 31 -10.93 -8.82 -2.80
CA GLN A 31 -10.77 -9.54 -1.53
C GLN A 31 -9.46 -10.33 -1.45
N GLU A 32 -9.07 -11.02 -2.51
CA GLU A 32 -7.79 -11.73 -2.58
C GLU A 32 -6.61 -10.75 -2.51
N MET A 33 -6.71 -9.61 -3.21
CA MET A 33 -5.71 -8.54 -3.13
C MET A 33 -5.59 -7.98 -1.71
N SER A 34 -6.71 -7.65 -1.05
CA SER A 34 -6.70 -7.19 0.35
C SER A 34 -6.14 -8.24 1.30
N ALA A 35 -6.45 -9.52 1.08
CA ALA A 35 -5.93 -10.61 1.90
C ALA A 35 -4.41 -10.76 1.77
N ALA A 36 -3.89 -10.67 0.54
CA ALA A 36 -2.45 -10.73 0.25
C ALA A 36 -1.70 -9.53 0.86
N LEU A 37 -2.21 -8.31 0.68
CA LEU A 37 -1.63 -7.11 1.26
C LEU A 37 -1.70 -7.11 2.80
N GLY A 38 -2.83 -7.56 3.37
CA GLY A 38 -2.96 -7.73 4.81
C GLY A 38 -2.05 -8.81 5.38
N GLN A 39 -1.69 -9.83 4.60
CA GLN A 39 -0.65 -10.79 5.00
C GLN A 39 0.73 -10.13 5.01
N ALA A 40 1.06 -9.33 4.00
CA ALA A 40 2.32 -8.58 3.99
C ALA A 40 2.42 -7.61 5.18
N GLU A 41 1.32 -6.93 5.53
CA GLU A 41 1.26 -6.05 6.72
C GLU A 41 1.56 -6.84 8.00
N ARG A 42 0.89 -7.98 8.19
CA ARG A 42 1.11 -8.86 9.35
C ARG A 42 2.53 -9.41 9.42
N SER A 43 3.16 -9.72 8.28
CA SER A 43 4.55 -10.18 8.25
C SER A 43 5.53 -9.11 8.73
N VAL A 44 5.29 -7.83 8.40
CA VAL A 44 6.10 -6.71 8.92
C VAL A 44 5.91 -6.54 10.43
N ASP A 45 4.71 -6.82 10.93
CA ASP A 45 4.39 -6.76 12.36
C ASP A 45 4.96 -7.92 13.17
N GLN A 46 5.11 -9.09 12.54
CA GLN A 46 5.64 -10.31 13.16
C GLN A 46 7.15 -10.46 12.99
N ASP A 47 7.80 -9.64 12.16
CA ASP A 47 9.25 -9.63 12.00
C ASP A 47 9.94 -9.00 13.23
N ASP A 48 9.96 -9.78 14.32
CA ASP A 48 10.63 -9.47 15.59
C ASP A 48 12.16 -9.58 15.49
N GLY A 49 12.71 -10.12 14.39
CA GLY A 49 14.13 -10.45 14.22
C GLY A 49 15.04 -9.22 14.15
N HIS A 50 14.48 -8.09 13.72
CA HIS A 50 15.11 -6.78 13.76
C HIS A 50 14.12 -5.84 14.45
N LYS A 51 14.30 -5.54 15.75
CA LYS A 51 13.48 -4.55 16.48
C LYS A 51 13.54 -3.18 15.77
N LEU A 52 12.75 -3.00 14.71
CA LEU A 52 12.60 -1.75 14.02
C LEU A 52 12.05 -0.76 15.04
N SER A 53 12.65 0.44 15.10
CA SER A 53 12.04 1.53 15.84
C SER A 53 10.64 1.81 15.29
N GLY A 54 9.75 2.38 16.11
CA GLY A 54 8.40 2.75 15.68
C GLY A 54 8.36 3.49 14.32
N PRO A 55 9.22 4.50 14.09
CA PRO A 55 9.31 5.19 12.80
C PRO A 55 9.74 4.30 11.63
N ASN A 56 10.71 3.40 11.83
CA ASN A 56 11.17 2.50 10.78
C ASN A 56 10.08 1.50 10.41
N ARG A 57 9.36 0.97 11.42
CA ARG A 57 8.19 0.11 11.18
C ARG A 57 7.09 0.85 10.42
N ALA A 58 6.78 2.08 10.81
CA ALA A 58 5.79 2.90 10.11
C ALA A 58 6.18 3.16 8.64
N ALA A 59 7.47 3.42 8.37
CA ALA A 59 7.98 3.60 7.02
C ALA A 59 7.85 2.33 6.17
N THR A 60 8.08 1.14 6.75
CA THR A 60 7.89 -0.15 6.06
C THR A 60 6.41 -0.44 5.79
N LEU A 61 5.52 -0.12 6.73
CA LEU A 61 4.07 -0.35 6.59
C LEU A 61 3.40 0.61 5.61
N PHE A 62 3.94 1.82 5.47
CA PHE A 62 3.38 2.87 4.62
C PHE A 62 3.01 2.43 3.18
N PRO A 63 3.93 1.84 2.38
CA PRO A 63 3.59 1.38 1.03
C PRO A 63 2.45 0.34 1.01
N ILE A 64 2.41 -0.56 2.00
CA ILE A 64 1.37 -1.60 2.09
C ILE A 64 0.01 -0.97 2.34
N ARG A 65 -0.05 0.03 3.24
CA ARG A 65 -1.28 0.77 3.56
C ARG A 65 -1.78 1.61 2.40
N VAL A 66 -0.88 2.24 1.63
CA VAL A 66 -1.27 2.93 0.39
C VAL A 66 -1.90 1.95 -0.60
N LEU A 67 -1.32 0.76 -0.79
CA LEU A 67 -1.86 -0.24 -1.71
C LEU A 67 -3.21 -0.81 -1.25
N LEU A 68 -3.43 -0.96 0.06
CA LEU A 68 -4.72 -1.34 0.62
C LEU A 68 -5.80 -0.30 0.29
N LEU A 69 -5.52 0.97 0.56
CA LEU A 69 -6.44 2.08 0.24
C LEU A 69 -6.68 2.19 -1.26
N ALA A 70 -5.66 1.96 -2.09
CA ALA A 70 -5.80 1.96 -3.54
C ALA A 70 -6.70 0.83 -4.04
N ASN A 71 -6.58 -0.37 -3.45
CA ASN A 71 -7.46 -1.49 -3.77
C ASN A 71 -8.92 -1.22 -3.37
N GLU A 72 -9.14 -0.62 -2.20
CA GLU A 72 -10.47 -0.21 -1.73
C GLU A 72 -11.09 0.90 -2.59
N ALA A 73 -10.29 1.90 -2.98
CA ALA A 73 -10.71 2.95 -3.89
C ALA A 73 -11.09 2.39 -5.27
N ALA A 74 -10.25 1.52 -5.82
CA ALA A 74 -10.52 0.85 -7.09
C ALA A 74 -11.83 0.03 -7.04
N GLN A 75 -12.09 -0.67 -5.93
CA GLN A 75 -13.35 -1.39 -5.71
C GLN A 75 -14.58 -0.47 -5.74
N ARG A 76 -14.43 0.80 -5.31
CA ARG A 76 -15.46 1.84 -5.38
C ARG A 76 -15.49 2.61 -6.71
N GLY A 77 -14.58 2.31 -7.64
CA GLY A 77 -14.43 3.05 -8.90
C GLY A 77 -13.75 4.42 -8.74
N GLU A 78 -13.05 4.64 -7.63
CA GLU A 78 -12.35 5.89 -7.31
C GLU A 78 -10.87 5.80 -7.70
N LYS A 79 -10.26 6.94 -8.03
CA LYS A 79 -8.82 7.06 -8.29
C LYS A 79 -8.29 8.30 -7.60
N PHE A 80 -7.18 8.13 -6.89
CA PHE A 80 -6.51 9.18 -6.14
C PHE A 80 -5.04 9.29 -6.51
N THR A 81 -4.44 10.43 -6.19
CA THR A 81 -3.00 10.64 -6.31
C THR A 81 -2.26 9.99 -5.13
N PHE A 82 -0.93 9.86 -5.25
CA PHE A 82 -0.12 9.42 -4.11
C PHE A 82 -0.30 10.31 -2.88
N SER A 83 -0.32 11.63 -3.07
CA SER A 83 -0.50 12.61 -1.99
C SER A 83 -1.80 12.40 -1.23
N ASP A 84 -2.89 12.10 -1.94
CA ASP A 84 -4.19 11.82 -1.34
C ASP A 84 -4.12 10.54 -0.48
N TYR A 85 -3.54 9.45 -1.01
CA TYR A 85 -3.36 8.22 -0.24
C TYR A 85 -2.44 8.42 0.96
N ALA A 86 -1.36 9.20 0.81
CA ALA A 86 -0.44 9.52 1.89
C ALA A 86 -1.16 10.27 3.03
N GLU A 87 -2.02 11.22 2.69
CA GLU A 87 -2.85 11.93 3.65
C GLU A 87 -3.83 10.98 4.38
N MET A 88 -4.49 10.09 3.63
CA MET A 88 -5.40 9.10 4.22
C MET A 88 -4.66 8.17 5.20
N VAL A 89 -3.46 7.68 4.85
CA VAL A 89 -2.63 6.87 5.75
C VAL A 89 -2.28 7.66 7.02
N GLY A 90 -1.92 8.95 6.89
CA GLY A 90 -1.59 9.80 8.03
C GLY A 90 -2.77 10.08 8.98
N ARG A 91 -4.02 9.94 8.52
CA ARG A 91 -5.22 10.06 9.38
C ARG A 91 -5.58 8.77 10.12
N LEU A 92 -5.02 7.62 9.72
CA LEU A 92 -5.27 6.31 10.33
C LEU A 92 -4.30 5.96 11.47
N THR A 93 -3.21 6.73 11.60
CA THR A 93 -2.15 6.57 12.62
C THR A 93 -2.23 7.63 13.69
#